data_AF-A0A931UF98-F1
#
_entry.id   AF-A0A931UF98-F1
#
_cell.length_a   1.000
_cell.length_b   1.000
_cell.length_c   1.000
_cell.angle_alpha   90.00
_cell.angle_beta   90.00
_cell.angle_gamma   90.00
#
_symmetry.space_group_name_H-M   'P 1'
#
loop_
_entity.id
_entity.type
_entity.pdbx_description
1 polymer ?
#
loop_
_entity_poly.entity_id
_entity_poly.type
_entity_poly.pdbx_seq_one_letter_code
_entity_poly.pdbx_strand_id
1 'polypeptide(L)'
;MIPFIISVVVIAATYWFFILRPGRLDFWRFVARHPDAAYDHFKADNCWKVFEHDLPKNYREILPKSEWAGPFRITVPKLGGQLVRVFGRRPDFSRSQDDFLSKFSRGA
;
A
#
# COMPACT_ATOMS: atom_id res chain seq x y z
N MET A 1 -16.55 32.55 -12.66
CA MET A 1 -15.27 31.96 -12.18
C MET A 1 -15.46 31.12 -10.91
N ILE A 2 -16.18 31.63 -9.89
CA ILE A 2 -16.47 30.89 -8.64
C ILE A 2 -17.09 29.48 -8.84
N PRO A 3 -18.11 29.26 -9.69
CA PRO A 3 -18.72 27.93 -9.83
C PRO A 3 -17.79 26.89 -10.47
N PHE A 4 -16.84 27.33 -11.31
CA PHE A 4 -15.84 26.44 -11.92
C PHE A 4 -14.83 25.94 -10.87
N ILE A 5 -14.39 26.82 -9.97
CA ILE A 5 -13.47 26.47 -8.87
C ILE A 5 -14.14 25.47 -7.93
N ILE A 6 -15.41 25.71 -7.56
CA ILE A 6 -16.16 24.79 -6.69
C ILE A 6 -16.28 23.41 -7.35
N SER A 7 -16.59 23.35 -8.65
CA SER A 7 -16.71 22.09 -9.38
C SER A 7 -15.39 21.31 -9.41
N VAL A 8 -14.26 21.98 -9.67
CA VAL A 8 -12.92 21.37 -9.65
C VAL A 8 -12.57 20.84 -8.24
N VAL A 9 -12.90 21.59 -7.19
CA VAL A 9 -12.65 21.16 -5.81
C VAL A 9 -13.51 19.95 -5.44
N VAL A 10 -14.79 19.94 -5.83
CA VAL A 10 -15.69 18.81 -5.56
C VAL A 10 -15.23 17.56 -6.29
N ILE A 11 -14.81 17.67 -7.56
CA ILE A 11 -14.26 16.56 -8.34
C ILE A 11 -12.95 16.05 -7.72
N ALA A 12 -12.04 16.94 -7.34
CA ALA A 12 -10.80 16.55 -6.66
C ALA A 12 -11.07 15.88 -5.30
N ALA A 13 -12.05 16.39 -4.54
CA ALA A 13 -12.43 15.83 -3.24
C ALA A 13 -13.11 14.47 -3.38
N THR A 14 -13.99 14.28 -4.36
CA THR A 14 -14.63 12.97 -4.64
C THR A 14 -13.64 11.98 -5.23
N TYR A 15 -12.75 12.41 -6.12
CA TYR A 15 -11.63 11.59 -6.60
C TYR A 15 -10.73 11.15 -5.45
N TRP A 16 -10.36 12.07 -4.56
CA TRP A 16 -9.61 11.75 -3.34
C TRP A 16 -10.38 10.81 -2.42
N PHE A 17 -11.66 11.07 -2.17
CA PHE A 17 -12.49 10.29 -1.27
C PHE A 17 -12.80 8.89 -1.80
N PHE A 18 -13.02 8.70 -3.10
CA PHE A 18 -13.37 7.39 -3.65
C PHE A 18 -12.19 6.59 -4.17
N ILE A 19 -11.10 7.23 -4.61
CA ILE A 19 -9.93 6.52 -5.19
C ILE A 19 -8.77 6.45 -4.19
N LEU A 20 -8.53 7.50 -3.39
CA LEU A 20 -7.42 7.51 -2.42
C LEU A 20 -7.84 7.03 -1.02
N ARG A 21 -9.11 7.18 -0.63
CA ARG A 21 -9.62 6.78 0.70
C ARG A 21 -9.88 5.27 0.91
N PRO A 22 -10.17 4.41 -0.09
CA PRO A 22 -10.51 3.01 0.22
C PRO A 22 -9.33 2.18 0.73
N GLY A 23 -8.08 2.63 0.54
CA GLY A 23 -6.91 1.77 0.69
C GLY A 23 -6.02 2.05 1.89
N ARG A 24 -6.59 2.44 3.04
CA ARG A 24 -5.94 2.38 4.36
C ARG A 24 -4.68 3.24 4.50
N LEU A 25 -4.88 4.55 4.46
CA LEU A 25 -3.89 5.53 4.92
C LEU A 25 -3.38 5.19 6.33
N ASP A 26 -4.23 4.66 7.21
CA ASP A 26 -3.81 4.25 8.56
C ASP A 26 -2.88 3.05 8.56
N PHE A 27 -3.10 2.07 7.67
CA PHE A 27 -2.16 0.97 7.45
C PHE A 27 -0.83 1.50 6.94
N TRP A 28 -0.83 2.35 5.91
CA TRP A 28 0.40 2.94 5.37
C TRP A 28 1.11 3.86 6.38
N ARG A 29 0.36 4.59 7.20
CA ARG A 29 0.89 5.38 8.32
C ARG A 29 1.54 4.49 9.37
N PHE A 30 0.96 3.32 9.64
CA PHE A 30 1.53 2.34 10.56
C PHE A 30 2.77 1.68 9.98
N VAL A 31 2.73 1.29 8.70
CA VAL A 31 3.89 0.80 7.94
C VAL A 31 5.02 1.83 7.93
N ALA A 32 4.71 3.13 7.81
CA ALA A 32 5.71 4.19 7.88
C ALA A 32 6.27 4.39 9.29
N ARG A 33 5.48 4.15 10.35
CA ARG A 33 5.95 4.19 11.75
C ARG A 33 6.74 2.96 12.17
N HIS A 34 6.37 1.80 11.65
CA HIS A 34 6.96 0.50 11.96
C HIS A 34 7.33 -0.27 10.68
N PRO A 35 8.28 0.26 9.89
CA PRO A 35 8.66 -0.32 8.60
C PRO A 35 9.24 -1.73 8.72
N ASP A 36 9.94 -2.03 9.81
CA ASP A 36 10.53 -3.35 10.04
C ASP A 36 9.47 -4.41 10.34
N ALA A 37 8.50 -4.10 11.20
CA ALA A 37 7.39 -5.00 11.53
C ALA A 37 6.47 -5.22 10.31
N ALA A 38 6.27 -4.18 9.51
CA ALA A 38 5.55 -4.29 8.25
C ALA A 38 6.28 -5.21 7.26
N TYR A 39 7.59 -5.06 7.12
CA TYR A 39 8.41 -5.94 6.27
C TYR A 39 8.34 -7.41 6.69
N ASP A 40 8.48 -7.69 7.98
CA ASP A 40 8.37 -9.06 8.49
C ASP A 40 6.96 -9.64 8.23
N HIS A 41 5.90 -8.84 8.33
CA HIS A 41 4.54 -9.25 7.99
C HIS A 41 4.35 -9.50 6.48
N PHE A 42 4.91 -8.63 5.62
CA PHE A 42 4.86 -8.83 4.18
C PHE A 42 5.62 -10.07 3.72
N LYS A 43 6.71 -10.45 4.41
CA LYS A 43 7.39 -11.73 4.17
C LYS A 43 6.63 -12.94 4.71
N ALA A 44 5.88 -12.78 5.80
CA ALA A 44 5.11 -13.85 6.41
C ALA A 44 3.82 -14.19 5.63
N ASP A 45 3.21 -13.22 4.95
CA ASP A 45 1.98 -13.42 4.20
C ASP A 45 2.25 -13.64 2.70
N ASN A 46 1.76 -14.76 2.15
CA ASN A 46 1.90 -15.07 0.71
C ASN A 46 1.13 -14.11 -0.22
N CYS A 47 0.28 -13.25 0.36
CA CYS A 47 -0.51 -12.25 -0.37
C CYS A 47 0.33 -11.06 -0.85
N TRP A 48 1.57 -10.92 -0.37
CA TRP A 48 2.46 -9.80 -0.69
C TRP A 48 3.69 -10.26 -1.46
N LYS A 49 4.02 -9.52 -2.51
CA LYS A 49 5.26 -9.67 -3.27
C LYS A 49 6.18 -8.50 -2.92
N VAL A 50 7.30 -8.82 -2.30
CA VAL A 50 8.30 -7.86 -1.83
C VAL A 50 9.51 -7.93 -2.76
N PHE A 51 9.88 -6.79 -3.34
CA PHE A 51 11.07 -6.63 -4.16
C PHE A 51 12.05 -5.71 -3.42
N GLU A 52 13.11 -6.31 -2.89
CA GLU A 52 14.18 -5.61 -2.17
C GLU A 52 15.08 -4.79 -3.12
N HIS A 53 15.01 -5.03 -4.43
CA HIS A 53 15.83 -4.39 -5.47
C HIS A 53 14.95 -3.78 -6.58
N ASP A 54 15.59 -3.32 -7.67
CA ASP A 54 14.86 -2.80 -8.82
C ASP A 54 13.90 -3.82 -9.42
N LEU A 55 12.75 -3.30 -9.86
CA LEU A 55 11.75 -4.12 -10.55
C LEU A 55 12.35 -4.63 -11.86
N PRO A 56 12.26 -5.94 -12.15
CA PRO A 56 12.63 -6.46 -13.46
C PRO A 56 11.85 -5.70 -14.54
N LYS A 57 12.45 -5.44 -15.71
CA LYS A 57 11.82 -4.66 -16.79
C LYS A 57 10.44 -5.21 -17.18
N ASN A 58 10.22 -6.52 -17.03
CA ASN A 58 8.97 -7.23 -17.31
C ASN A 58 8.09 -7.49 -16.07
N TYR A 59 8.25 -6.74 -14.98
CA TYR A 59 7.46 -6.96 -13.74
C TYR A 59 5.95 -6.94 -13.96
N ARG A 60 5.45 -6.29 -15.02
CA ARG A 60 4.03 -6.24 -15.37
C ARG A 60 3.47 -7.55 -15.92
N GLU A 61 4.31 -8.40 -16.49
CA GLU A 61 3.92 -9.76 -16.92
C GLU A 61 3.79 -10.68 -15.70
N ILE A 62 4.63 -10.45 -14.70
CA ILE A 62 4.65 -11.20 -13.43
C ILE A 62 3.54 -10.70 -12.49
N LEU A 63 3.26 -9.39 -12.51
CA LEU A 63 2.31 -8.70 -11.63
C LEU A 63 1.33 -7.89 -12.49
N PRO A 64 0.33 -8.54 -13.09
CA PRO A 64 -0.69 -7.83 -13.86
C PRO A 64 -1.44 -6.85 -12.94
N LYS A 65 -1.58 -5.60 -13.40
CA LYS A 65 -2.25 -4.51 -12.65
C LYS A 65 -3.71 -4.83 -12.28
N SER A 66 -4.35 -5.74 -13.00
CA SER A 66 -5.70 -6.23 -12.72
C SER A 66 -5.76 -7.00 -11.40
N GLU A 67 -4.70 -7.73 -11.06
CA GLU A 67 -4.64 -8.64 -9.91
C GLU A 67 -3.77 -8.11 -8.77
N TRP A 68 -2.82 -7.21 -9.05
CA TRP A 68 -1.87 -6.71 -8.07
C TRP A 68 -2.00 -5.19 -7.89
N ALA A 69 -2.13 -4.76 -6.64
CA ALA A 69 -2.10 -3.38 -6.19
C ALA A 69 -0.67 -2.97 -5.80
N GLY A 70 -0.21 -1.84 -6.32
CA GLY A 70 1.14 -1.33 -6.13
C GLY A 70 1.61 -0.55 -7.36
N PRO A 71 2.90 -0.20 -7.46
CA PRO A 71 3.97 -0.47 -6.49
C PRO A 71 3.86 0.45 -5.27
N PHE A 72 3.82 -0.14 -4.07
CA PHE A 72 4.01 0.61 -2.84
C PHE A 72 5.48 0.64 -2.46
N ARG A 73 5.95 1.77 -1.95
CA ARG A 73 7.36 1.99 -1.63
C ARG A 73 7.51 2.10 -0.13
N ILE A 74 8.41 1.31 0.43
CA ILE A 74 8.64 1.25 1.87
C ILE A 74 10.14 1.28 2.10
N THR A 75 10.59 2.23 2.91
CA THR A 75 11.99 2.27 3.33
C THR A 75 12.13 1.42 4.57
N VAL A 76 12.95 0.38 4.54
CA VAL A 76 13.13 -0.55 5.66
C VAL A 76 14.49 -0.29 6.33
N PRO A 77 14.53 0.34 7.52
CA PRO A 77 15.75 0.61 8.25
C PRO A 77 16.58 -0.65 8.52
N LYS A 78 15.93 -1.79 8.83
CA LYS A 78 16.60 -3.08 9.09
C LYS A 78 17.41 -3.62 7.91
N LEU A 79 17.14 -3.18 6.68
CA LEU A 79 17.91 -3.52 5.47
C LEU A 79 18.98 -2.45 5.15
N GLY A 80 19.36 -1.62 6.12
CA GLY A 80 20.26 -0.50 5.91
C GLY A 80 19.58 0.72 5.27
N GLY A 81 18.26 0.84 5.43
CA GLY A 81 17.47 1.94 4.84
C GLY A 81 17.17 1.76 3.35
N GLN A 82 17.20 0.52 2.85
CA GLN A 82 16.87 0.24 1.46
C GLN A 82 15.39 0.47 1.14
N LEU A 83 15.14 0.96 -0.07
CA LEU A 83 13.80 1.15 -0.60
C LEU A 83 13.28 -0.18 -1.18
N VAL A 84 12.31 -0.75 -0.49
CA VAL A 84 11.64 -1.98 -0.88
C VAL A 84 10.34 -1.65 -1.60
N ARG A 85 10.06 -2.35 -2.70
CA ARG A 85 8.82 -2.20 -3.47
C ARG A 85 7.90 -3.38 -3.19
N VAL A 86 6.70 -3.09 -2.72
CA VAL A 86 5.73 -4.10 -2.30
C VAL A 86 4.48 -4.04 -3.17
N PHE A 87 3.96 -5.21 -3.51
CA PHE A 87 2.72 -5.40 -4.25
C PHE A 87 1.79 -6.29 -3.44
N GLY A 88 0.56 -5.85 -3.24
CA GLY A 88 -0.49 -6.65 -2.60
C GLY A 88 -1.45 -7.20 -3.64
N ARG A 89 -1.85 -8.47 -3.54
CA ARG A 89 -2.79 -9.07 -4.47
C ARG A 89 -4.22 -8.53 -4.24
N ARG A 90 -4.81 -7.79 -5.17
CA ARG A 90 -6.12 -7.09 -5.05
C ARG A 90 -7.26 -7.87 -4.37
N PRO A 91 -7.57 -9.12 -4.74
CA PRO A 91 -8.66 -9.86 -4.08
C PRO A 91 -8.38 -10.20 -2.60
N ASP A 92 -7.11 -10.43 -2.23
CA ASP A 92 -6.72 -10.91 -0.89
C ASP A 92 -6.11 -9.81 -0.01
N PHE A 93 -5.66 -8.73 -0.64
CA PHE A 93 -4.97 -7.59 -0.04
C PHE A 93 -5.84 -6.90 1.00
N SER A 94 -7.13 -6.68 0.72
CA SER A 94 -8.05 -6.05 1.68
C SER A 94 -8.14 -6.85 2.98
N ARG A 95 -8.12 -8.19 2.89
CA ARG A 95 -8.23 -9.09 4.04
C ARG A 95 -6.93 -9.15 4.85
N SER A 96 -5.78 -9.31 4.21
CA SER A 96 -4.47 -9.30 4.89
C SER A 96 -4.22 -7.94 5.55
N GLN A 97 -4.64 -6.88 4.87
CA GLN A 97 -4.72 -5.57 5.44
C GLN A 97 -5.56 -5.60 6.74
N ASP A 98 -6.83 -6.01 6.70
CA ASP A 98 -7.73 -6.08 7.88
C ASP A 98 -7.18 -6.92 9.02
N ASP A 99 -6.55 -8.04 8.71
CA ASP A 99 -5.87 -8.87 9.69
C ASP A 99 -4.73 -8.12 10.38
N PHE A 100 -3.89 -7.39 9.62
CA PHE A 100 -2.82 -6.56 10.18
C PHE A 100 -3.36 -5.49 11.12
N LEU A 101 -4.32 -4.66 10.71
CA LEU A 101 -4.87 -3.64 11.62
C LEU A 101 -5.53 -4.27 12.84
N SER A 102 -6.18 -5.43 12.72
CA SER A 102 -6.80 -6.12 13.85
C SER A 102 -5.78 -6.67 14.85
N LYS A 103 -4.63 -7.18 14.37
CA LYS A 103 -3.52 -7.64 15.20
C LYS A 103 -2.89 -6.48 15.97
N PHE A 104 -2.80 -5.31 15.35
CA PHE A 104 -2.25 -4.11 15.99
C PHE A 104 -3.26 -3.38 16.90
N SER A 105 -4.56 -3.40 16.59
CA SER A 105 -5.59 -2.75 17.43
C SER A 105 -5.93 -3.54 18.70
N ARG A 106 -5.76 -4.88 18.70
CA ARG A 106 -5.92 -5.72 19.90
C ARG A 106 -4.71 -5.71 20.83
N GLY A 107 -3.59 -5.10 20.41
CA GLY A 107 -2.38 -4.96 21.22
C GLY A 107 -2.23 -3.61 21.92
N ALA A 108 -3.25 -2.74 21.88
CA ALA A 108 -3.29 -1.45 22.57
C ALA A 108 -4.13 -1.52 23.85
#